data_AF-A0A847IGA9-F1
#
_entry.id   AF-A0A847IGA9-F1
#
_cell.length_a   1.000
_cell.length_b   1.000
_cell.length_c   1.000
_cell.angle_alpha   90.00
_cell.angle_beta   90.00
_cell.angle_gamma   90.00
#
_symmetry.space_group_name_H-M   'P 1'
#
loop_
_entity.id
_entity.type
_entity.pdbx_description
1 polymer ?
#
loop_
_entity_poly.entity_id
_entity_poly.type
_entity_poly.pdbx_seq_one_letter_code
_entity_poly.pdbx_strand_id
1 'polypeptide(L)'
;MIASAALLAGCVEPTPERDEPLPSMGWMVDVPGTCNASVEEVREHAEQLVQTGLRDAGFRTVLVLCSGRERAKYRTREEIDFLSGLGLRLGFLDSGRGAFYAAMPRSQPLRTVVTRRVMEAEPLIASAPPATLSPENLEVLTNRDVMELLRDPRAAPGAPVLGNASVYSRAIGERGLLVSLTNGRGAPKDMSVGVADLGLSGDDVVPARDVWTGERITASDGALTIHVDTGDTALLRIG
;
A
#
# COMPACT_ATOMS: atom_id res chain seq x y z
N MET A 1 56.50 41.83 14.26
CA MET A 1 55.15 41.32 14.59
C MET A 1 54.89 40.12 13.70
N ILE A 2 54.80 38.91 14.29
CA ILE A 2 54.55 37.65 13.56
C ILE A 2 53.08 37.32 13.79
N ALA A 3 52.28 37.32 12.72
CA ALA A 3 50.85 36.97 12.78
C ALA A 3 50.70 35.47 12.56
N SER A 4 50.28 34.75 13.61
CA SER A 4 49.88 33.34 13.53
C SER A 4 48.51 33.23 12.84
N ALA A 5 48.45 32.49 11.74
CA ALA A 5 47.20 32.07 11.11
C ALA A 5 46.72 30.77 11.77
N ALA A 6 45.62 30.84 12.50
CA ALA A 6 44.92 29.66 13.02
C ALA A 6 44.04 29.06 11.91
N LEU A 7 44.31 27.81 11.54
CA LEU A 7 43.43 27.00 10.69
C LEU A 7 42.23 26.55 11.51
N LEU A 8 41.06 27.13 11.25
CA LEU A 8 39.79 26.61 11.73
C LEU A 8 39.44 25.35 10.93
N ALA A 9 39.63 24.19 11.54
CA ALA A 9 39.04 22.95 11.07
C ALA A 9 37.51 23.08 11.25
N GLY A 10 36.80 23.38 10.17
CA GLY A 10 35.34 23.34 10.16
C GLY A 10 34.87 21.92 10.43
N CYS A 11 34.22 21.69 11.57
CA CYS A 11 33.45 20.48 11.80
C CYS A 11 32.36 20.43 10.73
N VAL A 12 32.51 19.57 9.72
CA VAL A 12 31.41 19.19 8.85
C VAL A 12 30.47 18.36 9.72
N GLU A 13 29.39 18.96 10.20
CA GLU A 13 28.30 18.20 10.79
C GLU A 13 27.77 17.22 9.74
N PRO A 14 27.61 15.92 10.07
CA PRO A 14 27.03 14.98 9.13
C PRO A 14 25.66 15.51 8.73
N THR A 15 25.46 15.70 7.43
CA THR A 15 24.17 16.12 6.89
C THR A 15 23.11 15.17 7.43
N PRO A 16 22.04 15.66 8.08
CA PRO A 16 20.97 14.79 8.53
C PRO A 16 20.50 13.99 7.33
N GLU A 17 20.60 12.67 7.47
CA GLU A 17 20.22 11.71 6.44
C GLU A 17 18.77 11.99 6.08
N ARG A 18 18.52 12.52 4.88
CA ARG A 18 17.15 12.81 4.45
C ARG A 18 16.41 11.49 4.39
N ASP A 19 15.36 11.37 5.19
CA ASP A 19 14.42 10.27 5.04
C ASP A 19 13.82 10.36 3.63
N GLU A 20 14.12 9.35 2.81
CA GLU A 20 13.53 9.23 1.49
C GLU A 20 12.00 9.12 1.65
N PRO A 21 11.19 9.71 0.75
CA PRO A 21 9.75 9.53 0.77
C PRO A 21 9.41 8.03 0.75
N LEU A 22 8.40 7.63 1.53
CA LEU A 22 7.96 6.24 1.54
C LEU A 22 7.58 5.79 0.12
N PRO A 23 7.92 4.55 -0.26
CA PRO A 23 7.50 4.00 -1.54
C PRO A 23 5.98 3.80 -1.55
N SER A 24 5.33 3.90 -2.71
CA SER A 24 3.90 3.58 -2.84
C SER A 24 3.58 2.14 -2.40
N MET A 25 4.54 1.22 -2.55
CA MET A 25 4.46 -0.16 -2.08
C MET A 25 5.78 -0.56 -1.43
N GLY A 26 5.74 -1.16 -0.25
CA GLY A 26 6.92 -1.62 0.47
C GLY A 26 6.60 -2.78 1.39
N TRP A 27 7.60 -3.60 1.65
CA TRP A 27 7.49 -4.74 2.56
C TRP A 27 8.30 -4.49 3.81
N MET A 28 7.64 -4.33 4.95
CA MET A 28 8.29 -4.24 6.25
C MET A 28 8.74 -5.62 6.71
N VAL A 29 10.00 -5.74 7.12
CA VAL A 29 10.54 -6.95 7.73
C VAL A 29 9.83 -7.18 9.07
N ASP A 30 9.24 -8.37 9.24
CA ASP A 30 8.35 -8.68 10.36
C ASP A 30 9.13 -9.13 11.60
N VAL A 31 9.92 -8.21 12.17
CA VAL A 31 10.68 -8.43 13.40
C VAL A 31 10.22 -7.42 14.46
N PRO A 32 9.76 -7.88 15.65
CA PRO A 32 9.32 -6.98 16.71
C PRO A 32 10.46 -6.10 17.23
N GLY A 33 10.20 -4.80 17.32
CA GLY A 33 11.08 -3.80 17.93
C GLY A 33 11.99 -3.05 16.95
N THR A 34 12.43 -1.87 17.36
CA THR A 34 13.22 -0.95 16.52
C THR A 34 14.66 -1.43 16.41
N CYS A 35 15.19 -1.46 15.19
CA CYS A 35 16.53 -1.93 14.84
C CYS A 35 16.83 -3.38 15.28
N ASN A 36 15.80 -4.19 15.56
CA ASN A 36 15.98 -5.57 16.03
C ASN A 36 16.25 -6.58 14.92
N ALA A 37 15.82 -6.31 13.67
CA ALA A 37 16.09 -7.20 12.55
C ALA A 37 17.61 -7.44 12.39
N SER A 38 17.97 -8.69 12.18
CA SER A 38 19.29 -9.08 11.70
C SER A 38 19.41 -8.82 10.19
N VAL A 39 20.64 -8.79 9.69
CA VAL A 39 20.90 -8.66 8.25
C VAL A 39 20.38 -9.90 7.53
N GLU A 40 20.52 -11.06 8.15
CA GLU A 40 20.07 -12.36 7.65
C GLU A 40 18.55 -12.39 7.48
N GLU A 41 17.77 -11.88 8.45
CA GLU A 41 16.31 -11.79 8.33
C GLU A 41 15.87 -10.82 7.21
N VAL A 42 16.61 -9.73 7.00
CA VAL A 42 16.37 -8.79 5.89
C VAL A 42 16.61 -9.50 4.55
N ARG A 43 17.70 -10.25 4.42
CA ARG A 43 18.02 -11.04 3.22
C ARG A 43 16.97 -12.12 2.97
N GLU A 44 16.55 -12.84 4.00
CA GLU A 44 15.52 -13.88 3.91
C GLU A 44 14.20 -13.31 3.39
N HIS A 45 13.73 -12.17 3.94
CA HIS A 45 12.53 -11.52 3.45
C HIS A 45 12.68 -11.09 1.99
N ALA A 46 13.84 -10.53 1.62
CA ALA A 46 14.12 -10.10 0.25
C ALA A 46 14.05 -11.26 -0.75
N GLU A 47 14.63 -12.41 -0.43
CA GLU A 47 14.55 -13.61 -1.26
C GLU A 47 13.13 -14.14 -1.37
N GLN A 48 12.39 -14.17 -0.25
CA GLN A 48 11.00 -14.62 -0.24
C GLN A 48 10.08 -13.70 -1.05
N LEU A 49 10.33 -12.38 -1.10
CA LEU A 49 9.61 -11.47 -2.00
C LEU A 49 9.80 -11.81 -3.48
N VAL A 50 10.97 -12.32 -3.85
CA VAL A 50 11.24 -12.81 -5.21
C VAL A 50 10.51 -14.13 -5.45
N GLN A 51 10.65 -15.09 -4.53
CA GLN A 51 10.07 -16.43 -4.67
C GLN A 51 8.53 -16.42 -4.73
N THR A 52 7.89 -15.52 -3.98
CA THR A 52 6.43 -15.36 -3.95
C THR A 52 5.88 -14.50 -5.09
N GLY A 53 6.74 -13.86 -5.89
CA GLY A 53 6.34 -12.93 -6.96
C GLY A 53 5.94 -11.53 -6.48
N LEU A 54 5.98 -11.24 -5.17
CA LEU A 54 5.64 -9.93 -4.61
C LEU A 54 6.54 -8.80 -5.12
N ARG A 55 7.83 -9.08 -5.36
CA ARG A 55 8.74 -8.11 -6.01
C ARG A 55 8.17 -7.66 -7.36
N ASP A 56 7.70 -8.61 -8.16
CA ASP A 56 7.24 -8.36 -9.53
C ASP A 56 5.86 -7.71 -9.56
N ALA A 57 5.04 -7.93 -8.52
CA ALA A 57 3.80 -7.18 -8.28
C ALA A 57 4.04 -5.72 -7.87
N GLY A 58 5.23 -5.38 -7.36
CA GLY A 58 5.66 -4.01 -7.11
C GLY A 58 6.22 -3.73 -5.70
N PHE A 59 6.26 -4.72 -4.81
CA PHE A 59 6.92 -4.61 -3.50
C PHE A 59 8.45 -4.62 -3.64
N ARG A 60 8.98 -3.55 -4.24
CA ARG A 60 10.40 -3.43 -4.60
C ARG A 60 11.27 -2.77 -3.53
N THR A 61 10.70 -2.45 -2.38
CA THR A 61 11.44 -1.90 -1.24
C THR A 61 11.26 -2.80 -0.03
N VAL A 62 12.35 -3.31 0.51
CA VAL A 62 12.41 -3.94 1.82
C VAL A 62 12.63 -2.85 2.87
N LEU A 63 11.68 -2.72 3.79
CA LEU A 63 11.63 -1.69 4.80
C LEU A 63 12.02 -2.29 6.15
N VAL A 64 12.98 -1.65 6.82
CA VAL A 64 13.41 -2.06 8.17
C VAL A 64 12.94 -1.01 9.17
N LEU A 65 12.25 -1.45 10.22
CA LEU A 65 11.92 -0.58 11.35
C LEU A 65 13.23 -0.24 12.10
N CYS A 66 13.84 0.90 11.81
CA CYS A 66 15.08 1.33 12.43
C CYS A 66 15.33 2.82 12.22
N SER A 67 15.85 3.50 13.23
CA SER A 67 16.10 4.93 13.23
C SER A 67 17.53 5.27 13.68
N GLY A 68 17.98 6.48 13.35
CA GLY A 68 19.26 7.01 13.80
C GLY A 68 20.48 6.24 13.27
N ARG A 69 21.57 6.27 14.05
CA ARG A 69 22.89 5.73 13.61
C ARG A 69 22.92 4.21 13.46
N GLU A 70 21.98 3.51 14.07
CA GLU A 70 21.90 2.04 13.99
C GLU A 70 21.57 1.54 12.58
N ARG A 71 20.98 2.39 11.72
CA ARG A 71 20.75 2.09 10.30
C ARG A 71 22.04 1.70 9.56
N ALA A 72 23.20 2.16 10.03
CA ALA A 72 24.50 1.86 9.42
C ALA A 72 24.78 0.35 9.27
N LYS A 73 24.23 -0.49 10.15
CA LYS A 73 24.44 -1.94 10.10
C LYS A 73 23.83 -2.61 8.85
N TYR A 74 22.84 -1.98 8.22
CA TYR A 74 22.19 -2.50 6.99
C TYR A 74 22.68 -1.81 5.71
N ARG A 75 23.51 -0.77 5.82
CA ARG A 75 24.00 0.03 4.68
C ARG A 75 25.41 -0.35 4.24
N THR A 76 25.82 -1.59 4.52
CA THR A 76 27.08 -2.09 3.96
C THR A 76 26.94 -2.17 2.44
N ARG A 77 28.06 -2.01 1.72
CA ARG A 77 28.07 -2.17 0.27
C ARG A 77 27.58 -3.57 -0.14
N GLU A 78 27.92 -4.57 0.66
CA GLU A 78 27.48 -5.96 0.47
C GLU A 78 25.95 -6.08 0.52
N GLU A 79 25.29 -5.48 1.51
CA GLU A 79 23.81 -5.50 1.60
C GLU A 79 23.14 -4.78 0.43
N ILE A 80 23.68 -3.63 0.04
CA ILE A 80 23.14 -2.84 -1.07
C ILE A 80 23.28 -3.63 -2.38
N ASP A 81 24.45 -4.23 -2.62
CA ASP A 81 24.72 -5.03 -3.81
C ASP A 81 23.85 -6.30 -3.83
N PHE A 82 23.64 -6.96 -2.67
CA PHE A 82 22.74 -8.11 -2.53
C PHE A 82 21.28 -7.76 -2.89
N LEU A 83 20.70 -6.74 -2.25
CA LEU A 83 19.31 -6.35 -2.49
C LEU A 83 19.10 -5.86 -3.93
N SER A 84 20.02 -5.07 -4.46
CA SER A 84 19.95 -4.58 -5.85
C SER A 84 20.09 -5.71 -6.86
N GLY A 85 20.89 -6.74 -6.58
CA GLY A 85 20.97 -7.97 -7.38
C GLY A 85 19.64 -8.73 -7.49
N LEU A 86 18.78 -8.61 -6.48
CA LEU A 86 17.41 -9.14 -6.49
C LEU A 86 16.39 -8.20 -7.14
N GLY A 87 16.79 -6.98 -7.53
CA GLY A 87 15.89 -5.93 -8.01
C GLY A 87 15.11 -5.23 -6.90
N LEU A 88 15.63 -5.26 -5.67
CA LEU A 88 15.04 -4.67 -4.47
C LEU A 88 15.88 -3.47 -3.98
N ARG A 89 15.24 -2.61 -3.20
CA ARG A 89 15.87 -1.47 -2.51
C ARG A 89 15.69 -1.61 -1.01
N LEU A 90 16.66 -1.12 -0.25
CA LEU A 90 16.53 -0.95 1.19
C LEU A 90 15.83 0.39 1.49
N GLY A 91 14.93 0.39 2.46
CA GLY A 91 14.39 1.59 3.07
C GLY A 91 14.18 1.42 4.57
N PHE A 92 13.83 2.51 5.24
CA PHE A 92 13.66 2.52 6.70
C PHE A 92 12.32 3.12 7.10
N LEU A 93 11.80 2.63 8.21
CA LEU A 93 10.66 3.20 8.91
C LEU A 93 11.10 3.59 10.31
N ASP A 94 10.75 4.80 10.74
CA ASP A 94 10.99 5.24 12.13
C ASP A 94 9.94 4.70 13.11
N SER A 95 8.78 4.30 12.59
CA SER A 95 7.72 3.65 13.35
C SER A 95 6.97 2.64 12.47
N GLY A 96 6.35 1.63 13.08
CA GLY A 96 5.46 0.70 12.37
C GLY A 96 4.10 1.32 11.99
N ARG A 97 3.89 2.63 12.22
CA ARG A 97 2.64 3.29 11.87
C ARG A 97 2.43 3.25 10.36
N GLY A 98 1.24 2.83 9.94
CA GLY A 98 0.89 2.73 8.52
C GLY A 98 1.20 1.37 7.90
N ALA A 99 2.04 0.55 8.55
CA ALA A 99 2.19 -0.85 8.16
C ALA A 99 0.99 -1.68 8.61
N PHE A 100 0.65 -2.73 7.86
CA PHE A 100 -0.40 -3.69 8.23
C PHE A 100 0.11 -5.13 8.07
N TYR A 101 -0.41 -6.03 8.91
CA TYR A 101 -0.09 -7.44 8.82
C TYR A 101 -0.81 -8.08 7.63
N ALA A 102 -0.09 -8.84 6.80
CA ALA A 102 -0.58 -9.33 5.51
C ALA A 102 -1.02 -10.80 5.50
N ALA A 103 -0.54 -11.62 6.44
CA ALA A 103 -0.90 -13.04 6.53
C ALA A 103 -2.23 -13.25 7.28
N MET A 104 -3.32 -12.78 6.69
CA MET A 104 -4.66 -12.89 7.26
C MET A 104 -5.22 -14.33 7.16
N PRO A 105 -6.02 -14.81 8.13
CA PRO A 105 -6.67 -16.13 8.03
C PRO A 105 -7.64 -16.30 6.85
N ARG A 106 -8.14 -15.18 6.32
CA ARG A 106 -9.02 -15.07 5.16
C ARG A 106 -8.64 -13.81 4.38
N SER A 107 -8.87 -13.78 3.07
CA SER A 107 -8.45 -12.67 2.21
C SER A 107 -9.38 -11.44 2.25
N GLN A 108 -10.63 -11.58 2.69
CA GLN A 108 -11.60 -10.46 2.71
C GLN A 108 -11.14 -9.26 3.58
N PRO A 109 -10.65 -9.47 4.83
CA PRO A 109 -10.07 -8.36 5.60
C PRO A 109 -8.85 -7.73 4.92
N LEU A 110 -8.04 -8.52 4.21
CA LEU A 110 -6.89 -8.00 3.47
C LEU A 110 -7.34 -7.12 2.29
N ARG A 111 -8.31 -7.56 1.48
CA ARG A 111 -8.93 -6.74 0.42
C ARG A 111 -9.47 -5.43 0.97
N THR A 112 -10.11 -5.46 2.14
CA THR A 112 -10.62 -4.26 2.82
C THR A 112 -9.48 -3.29 3.17
N VAL A 113 -8.38 -3.78 3.72
CA VAL A 113 -7.21 -2.94 4.02
C VAL A 113 -6.58 -2.37 2.75
N VAL A 114 -6.34 -3.20 1.73
CA VAL A 114 -5.74 -2.74 0.46
C VAL A 114 -6.64 -1.70 -0.23
N THR A 115 -7.95 -1.96 -0.30
CA THR A 115 -8.93 -1.01 -0.87
C THR A 115 -8.91 0.31 -0.12
N ARG A 116 -8.86 0.28 1.22
CA ARG A 116 -8.75 1.50 2.01
C ARG A 116 -7.50 2.31 1.66
N ARG A 117 -6.33 1.66 1.53
CA ARG A 117 -5.08 2.34 1.11
C ARG A 117 -5.22 2.98 -0.26
N VAL A 118 -5.84 2.28 -1.21
CA VAL A 118 -6.18 2.84 -2.52
C VAL A 118 -7.10 4.05 -2.35
N MET A 119 -8.19 3.96 -1.59
CA MET A 119 -9.14 5.07 -1.47
C MET A 119 -8.59 6.28 -0.70
N GLU A 120 -7.65 6.07 0.22
CA GLU A 120 -6.98 7.13 0.99
C GLU A 120 -5.71 7.67 0.29
N ALA A 121 -5.35 7.13 -0.88
CA ALA A 121 -4.10 7.45 -1.60
C ALA A 121 -2.84 7.28 -0.71
N GLU A 122 -2.87 6.28 0.17
CA GLU A 122 -1.78 6.00 1.12
C GLU A 122 -0.84 4.89 0.60
N PRO A 123 0.44 4.90 1.03
CA PRO A 123 1.35 3.78 0.79
C PRO A 123 0.81 2.43 1.26
N LEU A 124 1.04 1.39 0.47
CA LEU A 124 0.77 0.00 0.81
C LEU A 124 2.00 -0.63 1.48
N ILE A 125 2.11 -0.48 2.79
CA ILE A 125 3.21 -1.05 3.59
C ILE A 125 2.74 -2.35 4.26
N ALA A 126 3.09 -3.49 3.68
CA ALA A 126 2.71 -4.81 4.18
C ALA A 126 3.80 -5.39 5.10
N SER A 127 3.42 -6.23 6.07
CA SER A 127 4.34 -6.96 6.96
C SER A 127 3.82 -8.37 7.19
N ALA A 128 4.70 -9.35 7.09
CA ALA A 128 4.59 -10.74 7.51
C ALA A 128 5.86 -11.44 7.03
N PRO A 129 6.21 -12.63 7.55
CA PRO A 129 7.15 -13.50 6.83
C PRO A 129 6.50 -13.91 5.50
N PRO A 130 7.01 -13.51 4.32
CA PRO A 130 6.29 -13.72 3.06
C PRO A 130 5.97 -15.19 2.77
N ALA A 131 6.80 -16.13 3.23
CA ALA A 131 6.56 -17.57 3.11
C ALA A 131 5.30 -18.07 3.85
N THR A 132 4.71 -17.28 4.75
CA THR A 132 3.48 -17.63 5.49
C THR A 132 2.19 -17.17 4.80
N LEU A 133 2.29 -16.43 3.69
CA LEU A 133 1.12 -15.97 2.96
C LEU A 133 0.40 -17.14 2.28
N SER A 134 -0.91 -17.23 2.48
CA SER A 134 -1.75 -18.16 1.71
C SER A 134 -1.84 -17.70 0.24
N PRO A 135 -2.16 -18.62 -0.69
CA PRO A 135 -2.40 -18.27 -2.10
C PRO A 135 -3.44 -17.15 -2.26
N GLU A 136 -4.49 -17.13 -1.44
CA GLU A 136 -5.54 -16.11 -1.49
C GLU A 136 -5.03 -14.74 -1.04
N ASN A 137 -4.16 -14.67 -0.01
CA ASN A 137 -3.56 -13.39 0.38
C ASN A 137 -2.56 -12.90 -0.68
N LEU A 138 -1.80 -13.81 -1.30
CA LEU A 138 -0.93 -13.48 -2.42
C LEU A 138 -1.72 -12.93 -3.60
N GLU A 139 -2.87 -13.51 -3.93
CA GLU A 139 -3.74 -13.02 -5.00
C GLU A 139 -4.19 -11.57 -4.73
N VAL A 140 -4.53 -11.23 -3.48
CA VAL A 140 -4.88 -9.84 -3.11
C VAL A 140 -3.70 -8.89 -3.32
N LEU A 141 -2.51 -9.28 -2.87
CA LEU A 141 -1.30 -8.44 -2.92
C LEU A 141 -0.64 -8.40 -4.31
N THR A 142 -1.03 -9.28 -5.21
CA THR A 142 -0.49 -9.35 -6.58
C THR A 142 -1.52 -9.00 -7.65
N ASN A 143 -2.75 -8.62 -7.26
CA ASN A 143 -3.78 -8.17 -8.19
C ASN A 143 -3.31 -6.91 -8.93
N ARG A 144 -2.96 -7.09 -10.21
CA ARG A 144 -2.38 -6.05 -11.05
C ARG A 144 -3.24 -4.80 -11.14
N ASP A 145 -4.56 -4.96 -11.32
CA ASP A 145 -5.48 -3.83 -11.49
C ASP A 145 -5.49 -2.96 -10.23
N VAL A 146 -5.46 -3.57 -9.04
CA VAL A 146 -5.39 -2.85 -7.76
C VAL A 146 -4.03 -2.19 -7.56
N MET A 147 -2.94 -2.89 -7.85
CA MET A 147 -1.58 -2.32 -7.69
C MET A 147 -1.35 -1.13 -8.62
N GLU A 148 -1.97 -1.10 -9.80
CA GLU A 148 -1.95 0.06 -10.70
C GLU A 148 -2.63 1.30 -10.08
N LEU A 149 -3.69 1.13 -9.29
CA LEU A 149 -4.40 2.25 -8.64
C LEU A 149 -3.58 2.93 -7.53
N LEU A 150 -2.62 2.22 -6.93
CA LEU A 150 -1.67 2.80 -5.96
C LEU A 150 -0.66 3.75 -6.60
N ARG A 151 -0.54 3.72 -7.93
CA ARG A 151 0.35 4.59 -8.72
C ARG A 151 -0.38 5.72 -9.43
N ASP A 152 -1.64 5.95 -9.06
CA ASP A 152 -2.45 7.03 -9.62
C ASP A 152 -1.77 8.40 -9.41
N PRO A 153 -1.42 9.13 -10.49
CA PRO A 153 -0.62 10.36 -10.40
C PRO A 153 -1.36 11.52 -9.74
N ARG A 154 -2.69 11.44 -9.62
CA ARG A 154 -3.48 12.45 -8.91
C ARG A 154 -3.13 12.47 -7.43
N ALA A 155 -2.73 11.33 -6.85
CA ALA A 155 -2.27 11.18 -5.47
C ALA A 155 -3.15 11.88 -4.42
N ALA A 156 -4.46 11.98 -4.70
CA ALA A 156 -5.42 12.67 -3.86
C ALA A 156 -6.35 11.66 -3.19
N PRO A 157 -6.59 11.78 -1.87
CA PRO A 157 -7.50 10.90 -1.16
C PRO A 157 -8.94 11.10 -1.62
N GLY A 158 -9.74 10.05 -1.47
CA GLY A 158 -11.18 10.08 -1.60
C GLY A 158 -11.90 10.61 -0.35
N ALA A 159 -13.23 10.56 -0.38
CA ALA A 159 -14.08 10.97 0.73
C ALA A 159 -15.32 10.07 0.85
N PRO A 160 -15.93 9.98 2.06
CA PRO A 160 -17.21 9.30 2.24
C PRO A 160 -18.30 9.96 1.39
N VAL A 161 -19.11 9.15 0.70
CA VAL A 161 -20.28 9.62 -0.06
C VAL A 161 -21.38 9.98 0.93
N LEU A 162 -21.84 11.23 0.91
CA LEU A 162 -22.86 11.77 1.82
C LEU A 162 -22.57 11.51 3.32
N GLY A 163 -21.30 11.44 3.71
CA GLY A 163 -20.90 11.15 5.09
C GLY A 163 -21.03 9.67 5.50
N ASN A 164 -21.42 8.77 4.61
CA ASN A 164 -21.49 7.34 4.88
C ASN A 164 -20.09 6.71 4.82
N ALA A 165 -19.51 6.39 5.97
CA ALA A 165 -18.18 5.78 6.05
C ALA A 165 -18.05 4.39 5.40
N SER A 166 -19.17 3.72 5.05
CA SER A 166 -19.16 2.43 4.35
C SER A 166 -19.11 2.59 2.83
N VAL A 167 -19.28 3.81 2.30
CA VAL A 167 -19.25 4.12 0.87
C VAL A 167 -18.29 5.28 0.65
N TYR A 168 -17.17 5.03 -0.02
CA TYR A 168 -16.16 6.04 -0.32
C TYR A 168 -16.06 6.25 -1.83
N SER A 169 -15.80 7.48 -2.26
CA SER A 169 -15.48 7.78 -3.65
C SER A 169 -14.13 8.45 -3.76
N ARG A 170 -13.36 8.13 -4.81
CA ARG A 170 -12.05 8.72 -5.10
C ARG A 170 -11.93 8.96 -6.61
N ALA A 171 -11.70 10.21 -7.00
CA ALA A 171 -11.34 10.51 -8.39
C ALA A 171 -9.93 9.99 -8.69
N ILE A 172 -9.75 9.40 -9.87
CA ILE A 172 -8.46 8.86 -10.34
C ILE A 172 -8.16 9.32 -11.77
N GLY A 173 -6.88 9.48 -12.10
CA GLY A 173 -6.44 10.03 -13.37
C GLY A 173 -7.12 11.37 -13.68
N GLU A 174 -7.43 11.58 -14.96
CA GLU A 174 -8.11 12.80 -15.41
C GLU A 174 -9.64 12.73 -15.30
N ARG A 175 -10.24 11.53 -15.46
CA ARG A 175 -11.70 11.35 -15.59
C ARG A 175 -12.28 10.09 -14.93
N GLY A 176 -11.46 9.27 -14.28
CA GLY A 176 -11.92 8.04 -13.66
C GLY A 176 -12.48 8.28 -12.26
N LEU A 177 -13.38 7.41 -11.81
CA LEU A 177 -13.91 7.41 -10.45
C LEU A 177 -13.82 5.99 -9.87
N LEU A 178 -13.27 5.89 -8.68
CA LEU A 178 -13.37 4.70 -7.84
C LEU A 178 -14.47 4.88 -6.82
N VAL A 179 -15.19 3.80 -6.53
CA VAL A 179 -16.14 3.73 -5.42
C VAL A 179 -15.89 2.45 -4.64
N SER A 180 -15.70 2.54 -3.33
CA SER A 180 -15.62 1.37 -2.46
C SER A 180 -16.88 1.21 -1.64
N LEU A 181 -17.44 0.00 -1.57
CA LEU A 181 -18.55 -0.35 -0.69
C LEU A 181 -18.09 -1.43 0.29
N THR A 182 -17.98 -1.08 1.57
CA THR A 182 -17.36 -1.95 2.60
C THR A 182 -18.38 -2.49 3.58
N ASN A 183 -18.50 -3.82 3.66
CA ASN A 183 -19.33 -4.52 4.63
C ASN A 183 -18.49 -4.99 5.82
N GLY A 184 -18.17 -4.07 6.75
CA GLY A 184 -17.22 -4.37 7.83
C GLY A 184 -17.65 -5.41 8.88
N ARG A 185 -18.95 -5.76 8.96
CA ARG A 185 -19.49 -6.73 9.92
C ARG A 185 -20.88 -7.23 9.53
N GLY A 186 -21.30 -8.34 10.15
CA GLY A 186 -22.67 -8.87 10.02
C GLY A 186 -22.77 -10.00 9.01
N ALA A 187 -23.90 -10.13 8.33
CA ALA A 187 -24.08 -11.08 7.24
C ALA A 187 -23.64 -10.46 5.89
N PRO A 188 -23.31 -11.30 4.89
CA PRO A 188 -23.24 -10.86 3.50
C PRO A 188 -24.53 -10.11 3.10
N LYS A 189 -24.39 -9.06 2.30
CA LYS A 189 -25.52 -8.22 1.89
C LYS A 189 -25.22 -7.49 0.58
N ASP A 190 -26.27 -7.10 -0.10
CA ASP A 190 -26.16 -6.16 -1.21
C ASP A 190 -25.94 -4.75 -0.66
N MET A 191 -25.01 -4.03 -1.28
CA MET A 191 -24.72 -2.64 -0.97
C MET A 191 -24.90 -1.80 -2.24
N SER A 192 -25.47 -0.63 -2.07
CA SER A 192 -25.81 0.25 -3.18
C SER A 192 -25.28 1.67 -2.96
N VAL A 193 -25.01 2.36 -4.06
CA VAL A 193 -24.70 3.80 -4.09
C VAL A 193 -25.48 4.46 -5.22
N GLY A 194 -26.12 5.60 -4.93
CA GLY A 194 -26.84 6.37 -5.92
C GLY A 194 -25.90 7.01 -6.94
N VAL A 195 -26.23 6.93 -8.23
CA VAL A 195 -25.45 7.56 -9.31
C VAL A 195 -25.40 9.08 -9.13
N ALA A 196 -26.52 9.70 -8.75
CA ALA A 196 -26.58 11.13 -8.46
C ALA A 196 -25.72 11.54 -7.24
N ASP A 197 -25.59 10.67 -6.23
CA ASP A 197 -24.75 10.92 -5.04
C ASP A 197 -23.25 10.94 -5.37
N LEU A 198 -22.87 10.30 -6.49
CA LEU A 198 -21.53 10.33 -7.06
C LEU A 198 -21.30 11.57 -7.95
N GLY A 199 -22.30 12.43 -8.12
CA GLY A 199 -22.24 13.58 -9.02
C GLY A 199 -22.25 13.20 -10.50
N LEU A 200 -22.72 11.99 -10.83
CA LEU A 200 -22.83 11.49 -12.20
C LEU A 200 -24.24 11.70 -12.74
N SER A 201 -24.39 11.54 -14.06
CA SER A 201 -25.67 11.60 -14.77
C SER A 201 -25.87 10.33 -15.60
N GLY A 202 -27.11 10.04 -15.98
CA GLY A 202 -27.44 8.82 -16.72
C GLY A 202 -27.71 7.66 -15.78
N ASP A 203 -28.67 7.87 -14.88
CA ASP A 203 -28.98 7.08 -13.69
C ASP A 203 -29.02 5.55 -13.92
N ASP A 204 -29.40 5.07 -15.11
CA ASP A 204 -29.49 3.63 -15.45
C ASP A 204 -28.49 3.15 -16.52
N VAL A 205 -27.51 3.96 -16.88
CA VAL A 205 -26.54 3.64 -17.94
C VAL A 205 -25.09 3.74 -17.50
N VAL A 206 -24.81 4.11 -16.25
CA VAL A 206 -23.44 4.17 -15.73
C VAL A 206 -22.89 2.75 -15.56
N PRO A 207 -21.85 2.36 -16.33
CA PRO A 207 -21.20 1.08 -16.16
C PRO A 207 -20.13 1.17 -15.07
N ALA A 208 -19.99 0.11 -14.29
CA ALA A 208 -18.86 -0.07 -13.38
C ALA A 208 -18.29 -1.48 -13.52
N ARG A 209 -17.01 -1.62 -13.18
CA ARG A 209 -16.36 -2.92 -13.02
C ARG A 209 -15.82 -3.03 -11.60
N ASP A 210 -16.14 -4.09 -10.89
CA ASP A 210 -15.44 -4.44 -9.66
C ASP A 210 -14.01 -4.86 -9.98
N VAL A 211 -13.04 -4.20 -9.37
CA VAL A 211 -11.61 -4.40 -9.61
C VAL A 211 -11.13 -5.73 -9.00
N TRP A 212 -11.78 -6.21 -7.94
CA TRP A 212 -11.41 -7.47 -7.29
C TRP A 212 -11.84 -8.69 -8.10
N THR A 213 -13.12 -8.74 -8.52
CA THR A 213 -13.70 -9.90 -9.20
C THR A 213 -13.72 -9.79 -10.71
N GLY A 214 -13.62 -8.57 -11.24
CA GLY A 214 -13.85 -8.28 -12.65
C GLY A 214 -15.31 -8.23 -13.07
N GLU A 215 -16.26 -8.42 -12.14
CA GLU A 215 -17.69 -8.32 -12.37
C GLU A 215 -18.04 -6.96 -12.97
N ARG A 216 -18.86 -6.98 -14.03
CA ARG A 216 -19.38 -5.75 -14.64
C ARG A 216 -20.81 -5.55 -14.18
N ILE A 217 -21.08 -4.40 -13.60
CA ILE A 217 -22.41 -3.97 -13.21
C ILE A 217 -22.79 -2.72 -14.00
N THR A 218 -24.07 -2.53 -14.23
CA THR A 218 -24.62 -1.28 -14.78
C THR A 218 -25.64 -0.78 -13.78
N ALA A 219 -25.73 0.53 -13.62
CA ALA A 219 -26.71 1.11 -12.72
C ALA A 219 -28.14 0.72 -13.13
N SER A 220 -28.99 0.52 -12.14
CA SER A 220 -30.41 0.21 -12.29
C SER A 220 -31.18 0.92 -11.19
N ASP A 221 -32.34 1.48 -11.53
CA ASP A 221 -33.14 2.32 -10.63
C ASP A 221 -32.29 3.44 -9.99
N GLY A 222 -31.36 4.01 -10.77
CA GLY A 222 -30.47 5.08 -10.33
C GLY A 222 -29.35 4.69 -9.38
N ALA A 223 -29.08 3.40 -9.17
CA ALA A 223 -28.05 2.94 -8.25
C ALA A 223 -27.14 1.86 -8.84
N LEU A 224 -25.87 1.90 -8.45
CA LEU A 224 -24.95 0.77 -8.60
C LEU A 224 -25.10 -0.12 -7.37
N THR A 225 -25.42 -1.39 -7.57
CA THR A 225 -25.61 -2.38 -6.50
C THR A 225 -24.68 -3.57 -6.70
N ILE A 226 -24.02 -4.01 -5.63
CA ILE A 226 -23.12 -5.17 -5.64
C ILE A 226 -23.22 -5.96 -4.32
N HIS A 227 -23.10 -7.27 -4.41
CA HIS A 227 -23.05 -8.15 -3.24
C HIS A 227 -21.69 -8.02 -2.53
N VAL A 228 -21.69 -7.84 -1.21
CA VAL A 228 -20.46 -7.73 -0.41
C VAL A 228 -20.51 -8.66 0.79
N ASP A 229 -19.56 -9.60 0.82
CA ASP A 229 -19.36 -10.55 1.90
C ASP A 229 -19.05 -9.86 3.23
N THR A 230 -19.27 -10.57 4.34
CA THR A 230 -18.95 -10.07 5.67
C THR A 230 -17.45 -9.87 5.87
N GLY A 231 -17.07 -8.68 6.31
CA GLY A 231 -15.67 -8.29 6.48
C GLY A 231 -14.94 -8.01 5.16
N ASP A 232 -15.67 -7.86 4.05
CA ASP A 232 -15.11 -7.58 2.73
C ASP A 232 -15.50 -6.19 2.19
N THR A 233 -15.01 -5.89 0.99
CA THR A 233 -15.26 -4.66 0.25
C THR A 233 -15.37 -4.95 -1.25
N ALA A 234 -16.24 -4.21 -1.93
CA ALA A 234 -16.18 -4.06 -3.38
C ALA A 234 -15.38 -2.80 -3.74
N LEU A 235 -14.63 -2.84 -4.84
CA LEU A 235 -13.93 -1.67 -5.38
C LEU A 235 -14.36 -1.47 -6.83
N LEU A 236 -15.32 -0.60 -7.05
CA LEU A 236 -15.86 -0.30 -8.37
C LEU A 236 -15.01 0.75 -9.06
N ARG A 237 -14.69 0.50 -10.34
CA ARG A 237 -14.16 1.51 -11.26
C ARG A 237 -15.24 1.93 -12.24
N ILE A 238 -15.51 3.22 -12.30
CA ILE A 238 -16.43 3.87 -13.22
C ILE A 238 -15.60 4.71 -14.20
N GLY A 239 -15.85 4.54 -15.50
CA GLY A 239 -15.06 5.15 -16.58
C GLY A 239 -13.99 4.22 -17.13
#